data_AF-A0A161M390-F1
#
_entry.id   AF-A0A161M390-F1
#
_cell.length_a   1.000
_cell.length_b   1.000
_cell.length_c   1.000
_cell.angle_alpha   90.00
_cell.angle_beta   90.00
_cell.angle_gamma   90.00
#
_symmetry.space_group_name_H-M   'P 1'
#
loop_
_entity.id
_entity.type
_entity.pdbx_description
1 polymer ?
#
loop_
_entity_poly.entity_id
_entity_poly.type
_entity_poly.pdbx_seq_one_letter_code
_entity_poly.pdbx_strand_id
1 'polypeptide(L)'
;AFDDLNQVGEVCQKENVWLHVDAAYAGAAFMCPEYQYLLAGVEYADSFNMNPHKWLLINFDCSAFWIKNRNDLLNAFSVDRVYLRDRGDVREKYAPDYRNWEIPLGRRFRSLKLWLTLRLY
;
A
#
# COMPACT_ATOMS: atom_id res chain seq x y z
N ALA A 1 -15.07 7.46 -12.68
CA ALA A 1 -16.13 7.52 -11.65
C ALA A 1 -15.48 7.27 -10.30
N PHE A 2 -16.15 7.65 -9.21
CA PHE A 2 -15.74 7.35 -7.84
C PHE A 2 -16.89 6.64 -7.16
N ASP A 3 -16.59 5.57 -6.43
CA ASP A 3 -17.57 4.86 -5.62
C ASP A 3 -17.82 5.64 -4.32
N ASP A 4 -19.02 5.56 -3.77
CA ASP A 4 -19.34 6.13 -2.46
C ASP A 4 -18.81 5.21 -1.35
N LEU A 5 -17.63 5.54 -0.82
CA LEU A 5 -16.97 4.73 0.20
C LEU A 5 -17.72 4.74 1.54
N ASN A 6 -18.53 5.76 1.84
CA ASN A 6 -19.35 5.73 3.05
C ASN A 6 -20.44 4.67 2.94
N GLN A 7 -21.14 4.65 1.80
CA GLN A 7 -22.20 3.68 1.57
C GLN A 7 -21.65 2.24 1.52
N VAL A 8 -20.56 2.02 0.78
CA VAL A 8 -19.94 0.70 0.65
C VAL A 8 -19.27 0.28 1.97
N GLY A 9 -18.57 1.19 2.63
CA GLY A 9 -17.83 0.95 3.87
C GLY A 9 -18.73 0.51 5.02
N GLU A 10 -19.89 1.14 5.19
CA GLU A 10 -20.86 0.72 6.20
C GLU A 10 -21.33 -0.73 5.99
N VAL A 11 -21.59 -1.13 4.75
CA VAL A 11 -22.02 -2.50 4.42
C VAL A 11 -20.88 -3.47 4.66
N CYS A 12 -19.68 -3.16 4.17
CA CYS A 12 -18.49 -3.97 4.40
C CYS A 12 -18.23 -4.21 5.89
N GLN A 13 -18.37 -3.18 6.72
CA GLN A 13 -18.17 -3.32 8.16
C GLN A 13 -19.27 -4.17 8.83
N LYS A 14 -20.54 -3.96 8.45
CA LYS A 14 -21.69 -4.73 9.00
C LYS A 14 -21.58 -6.22 8.66
N GLU A 15 -21.15 -6.54 7.44
CA GLU A 15 -21.08 -7.91 6.92
C GLU A 15 -19.69 -8.55 7.10
N ASN A 16 -18.74 -7.85 7.74
CA ASN A 16 -17.36 -8.30 7.91
C ASN A 16 -16.67 -8.70 6.59
N VAL A 17 -16.80 -7.84 5.58
CA VAL A 17 -16.21 -7.99 4.25
C VAL A 17 -15.03 -7.05 4.11
N TRP A 18 -13.91 -7.56 3.58
CA TRP A 18 -12.71 -6.76 3.31
C TRP A 18 -12.99 -5.65 2.29
N LEU A 19 -12.64 -4.40 2.64
CA LEU A 19 -12.72 -3.26 1.73
C LEU A 19 -11.33 -2.84 1.24
N HIS A 20 -11.08 -3.02 -0.05
CA HIS A 20 -9.91 -2.47 -0.75
C HIS A 20 -10.31 -1.26 -1.59
N VAL A 21 -9.65 -0.12 -1.37
CA VAL A 21 -9.83 1.08 -2.20
C VAL A 21 -8.75 1.13 -3.29
N ASP A 22 -9.17 0.91 -4.53
CA ASP A 22 -8.33 1.10 -5.71
C ASP A 22 -8.38 2.56 -6.16
N ALA A 23 -7.36 3.33 -5.77
CA ALA A 23 -7.12 4.68 -6.25
C ALA A 23 -5.93 4.72 -7.23
N ALA A 24 -5.73 3.68 -8.05
CA ALA A 24 -4.55 3.56 -8.90
C ALA A 24 -4.26 4.82 -9.73
N TYR A 25 -5.30 5.41 -10.36
CA TYR A 25 -5.15 6.65 -11.13
C TYR A 25 -5.35 7.90 -10.27
N ALA A 26 -6.52 8.03 -9.65
CA ALA A 26 -6.94 9.24 -8.96
C ALA A 26 -6.23 9.47 -7.61
N GLY A 27 -5.54 8.48 -7.06
CA GLY A 27 -4.89 8.58 -5.75
C GLY A 27 -3.89 9.74 -5.68
N ALA A 28 -3.20 10.04 -6.78
CA ALA A 28 -2.27 11.17 -6.82
C ALA A 28 -2.99 12.52 -6.65
N ALA A 29 -4.22 12.64 -7.11
CA ALA A 29 -5.01 13.87 -6.96
C ALA A 29 -5.35 14.18 -5.50
N PHE A 30 -5.39 13.17 -4.62
CA PHE A 30 -5.73 13.37 -3.20
C PHE A 30 -4.64 14.08 -2.38
N MET A 31 -3.48 14.35 -2.97
CA MET A 31 -2.50 15.28 -2.38
C MET A 31 -2.96 16.74 -2.47
N CYS A 32 -3.86 17.06 -3.40
CA CYS A 32 -4.46 18.38 -3.52
C CYS A 32 -5.72 18.46 -2.61
N PRO A 33 -5.81 19.43 -1.68
CA PRO A 33 -6.92 19.53 -0.74
C PRO A 33 -8.31 19.56 -1.39
N GLU A 34 -8.42 20.18 -2.56
CA GLU A 34 -9.67 20.31 -3.32
C GLU A 34 -10.23 18.98 -3.84
N TYR A 35 -9.45 17.90 -3.87
CA TYR A 35 -9.92 16.57 -4.27
C TYR A 35 -10.11 15.60 -3.09
N GLN A 36 -9.69 15.97 -1.87
CA GLN A 36 -9.74 15.07 -0.71
C GLN A 36 -11.17 14.70 -0.29
N TYR A 37 -12.19 15.49 -0.66
CA TYR A 37 -13.58 15.15 -0.40
C TYR A 37 -14.01 13.82 -1.07
N LEU A 38 -13.33 13.41 -2.15
CA LEU A 38 -13.55 12.14 -2.84
C LEU A 38 -13.04 10.93 -2.05
N LEU A 39 -12.28 11.15 -0.96
CA LEU A 39 -11.83 10.12 -0.03
C LEU A 39 -12.76 9.93 1.18
N ALA A 40 -13.89 10.64 1.25
CA ALA A 40 -14.84 10.48 2.35
C ALA A 40 -15.27 9.01 2.48
N GLY A 41 -15.02 8.38 3.63
CA GLY A 41 -15.27 6.95 3.87
C GLY A 41 -14.03 6.06 3.69
N VAL A 42 -12.86 6.59 3.32
CA VAL A 42 -11.62 5.79 3.20
C VAL A 42 -11.20 5.14 4.52
N GLU A 43 -11.63 5.67 5.66
CA GLU A 43 -11.42 5.11 6.98
C GLU A 43 -11.99 3.70 7.15
N TYR A 44 -13.02 3.33 6.36
CA TYR A 44 -13.54 1.97 6.32
C TYR A 44 -12.58 0.99 5.63
N ALA A 45 -11.67 1.46 4.78
CA ALA A 45 -10.79 0.60 4.00
C ALA A 45 -9.82 -0.21 4.87
N ASP A 46 -9.67 -1.49 4.55
CA ASP A 46 -8.65 -2.36 5.13
C ASP A 46 -7.32 -2.22 4.38
N SER A 47 -7.39 -1.83 3.12
CA SER A 47 -6.23 -1.55 2.28
C SER A 47 -6.52 -0.51 1.20
N PHE A 48 -5.48 0.18 0.77
CA PHE A 48 -5.56 1.27 -0.19
C PHE A 48 -4.42 1.16 -1.20
N ASN A 49 -4.69 1.40 -2.49
CA ASN A 49 -3.69 1.40 -3.54
C ASN A 49 -3.68 2.72 -4.32
N MET A 50 -2.48 3.16 -4.72
CA MET A 50 -2.29 4.22 -5.70
C MET A 50 -1.11 3.87 -6.61
N ASN A 51 -1.17 4.24 -7.90
CA ASN A 51 -0.05 4.07 -8.82
C ASN A 51 0.64 5.40 -9.10
N PRO A 52 1.75 5.73 -8.40
CA PRO A 52 2.59 6.85 -8.76
C PRO A 52 3.00 6.87 -10.25
N HIS A 53 3.12 5.69 -10.88
CA HIS A 53 3.48 5.63 -12.29
C HIS A 53 2.38 6.06 -13.27
N LYS A 54 1.16 6.33 -12.79
CA LYS A 54 0.07 6.83 -13.63
C LYS A 54 0.07 8.35 -13.67
N TRP A 55 -0.10 8.99 -12.52
CA TRP A 55 -0.34 10.44 -12.46
C TRP A 55 0.56 11.19 -11.46
N LEU A 56 1.73 10.61 -11.14
CA LEU A 56 2.74 11.24 -10.27
C LEU A 56 4.14 11.32 -10.92
N LEU A 57 4.20 11.40 -12.26
CA LEU A 57 5.44 11.63 -13.02
C LEU A 57 6.56 10.60 -12.75
N ILE A 58 6.20 9.37 -12.37
CA ILE A 58 7.15 8.30 -12.12
C ILE A 58 7.06 7.26 -13.24
N ASN A 59 8.19 6.78 -13.73
CA ASN A 59 8.19 5.75 -14.77
C ASN A 59 7.73 4.39 -14.23
N PHE A 60 7.16 3.54 -15.09
CA PHE A 60 6.80 2.16 -14.76
C PHE A 60 7.99 1.34 -14.23
N ASP A 61 7.82 0.38 -13.31
CA ASP A 61 6.66 0.07 -12.46
C ASP A 61 6.75 0.83 -11.11
N CYS A 62 5.66 1.40 -10.61
CA CYS A 62 5.60 2.00 -9.26
C CYS A 62 4.17 2.05 -8.73
N SER A 63 3.79 1.09 -7.90
CA SER A 63 2.50 1.04 -7.20
C SER A 63 2.76 1.08 -5.71
N ALA A 64 2.03 1.94 -5.02
CA ALA A 64 2.10 2.11 -3.58
C ALA A 64 0.83 1.50 -2.96
N PHE A 65 1.05 0.68 -1.94
CA PHE A 65 0.00 -0.06 -1.26
C PHE A 65 0.12 0.19 0.24
N TRP A 66 -1.01 0.48 0.86
CA TRP A 66 -1.16 0.64 2.30
C TRP A 66 -2.15 -0.40 2.80
N ILE A 67 -1.88 -0.93 3.99
CA ILE A 67 -2.75 -1.87 4.68
C ILE A 67 -2.91 -1.42 6.12
N LYS A 68 -4.12 -1.51 6.65
CA LYS A 68 -4.46 -1.09 8.01
C LYS A 68 -3.80 -2.00 9.04
N ASN A 69 -3.82 -3.31 8.80
CA ASN A 69 -3.19 -4.32 9.67
C ASN A 69 -2.11 -5.11 8.91
N ARG A 70 -0.84 -4.86 9.24
CA ARG A 70 0.29 -5.55 8.60
C ARG A 70 0.29 -7.07 8.81
N ASN A 71 -0.34 -7.56 9.88
CA ASN A 71 -0.33 -8.99 10.19
C ASN A 71 -1.08 -9.78 9.13
N ASP A 72 -2.04 -9.17 8.41
CA ASP A 72 -2.77 -9.85 7.34
C ASP A 72 -1.85 -10.24 6.19
N LEU A 73 -0.88 -9.38 5.84
CA LEU A 73 0.18 -9.72 4.86
C LEU A 73 1.12 -10.79 5.41
N LEU A 74 1.57 -10.64 6.66
CA LEU A 74 2.51 -11.59 7.26
C LEU A 74 1.91 -13.00 7.35
N ASN A 75 0.64 -13.10 7.74
CA ASN A 75 -0.06 -14.38 7.83
C ASN A 75 -0.29 -15.02 6.44
N ALA A 76 -0.51 -14.20 5.41
CA ALA A 76 -0.75 -14.68 4.05
C ALA A 76 0.53 -15.05 3.29
N PHE A 77 1.62 -14.28 3.48
CA PHE A 77 2.80 -14.35 2.61
C PHE A 77 4.09 -14.75 3.32
N SER A 78 4.10 -14.91 4.65
CA SER A 78 5.33 -15.32 5.35
C SER A 78 5.78 -16.71 4.91
N VAL A 79 7.05 -16.81 4.51
CA VAL A 79 7.68 -18.06 4.09
C VAL A 79 9.02 -18.18 4.82
N ASP A 80 9.07 -19.07 5.82
CA ASP A 80 10.25 -19.31 6.64
C ASP A 80 11.16 -20.38 6.02
N ARG A 81 12.15 -19.94 5.24
CA ARG A 81 13.20 -20.83 4.73
C ARG A 81 14.47 -20.72 5.53
N VAL A 82 15.08 -21.86 5.84
CA VAL A 82 16.28 -21.95 6.70
C VAL A 82 17.46 -21.11 6.18
N TYR A 83 17.61 -20.99 4.86
CA TYR A 83 18.68 -20.18 4.24
C TYR A 83 18.40 -18.67 4.22
N LEU A 84 17.18 -18.25 4.52
CA LEU A 84 16.78 -16.85 4.67
C LEU A 84 16.81 -16.40 6.14
N ARG A 85 17.04 -17.33 7.08
CA ARG A 85 17.18 -17.00 8.49
C ARG A 85 18.45 -16.17 8.66
N ASP A 86 18.24 -14.96 9.17
CA ASP A 86 19.32 -14.09 9.59
C ASP A 86 20.17 -14.83 10.62
N ARG A 87 21.49 -14.94 10.38
CA ARG A 87 22.43 -15.51 11.36
C ARG A 87 22.89 -14.45 12.38
N GLY A 88 22.46 -13.21 12.21
CA GLY A 88 22.80 -12.07 13.05
C GLY A 88 21.66 -11.70 14.00
N ASP A 89 22.04 -11.22 15.18
CA ASP A 89 21.18 -10.86 16.31
C ASP A 89 19.83 -10.24 15.95
N VAL A 90 18.86 -10.60 16.79
CA VAL A 90 17.53 -10.01 16.99
C VAL A 90 17.65 -8.55 17.47
N ARG A 91 18.42 -7.72 16.77
CA ARG A 91 18.38 -6.26 16.94
C ARG A 91 17.09 -5.78 16.31
N GLU A 92 16.38 -4.91 17.03
CA GLU A 92 15.15 -4.26 16.57
C GLU A 92 15.28 -3.88 15.09
N LYS A 93 14.60 -4.63 14.23
CA LYS A 93 14.55 -4.31 12.81
C LYS A 93 13.73 -3.03 12.68
N TYR A 94 14.43 -1.90 12.55
CA TYR A 94 13.82 -0.58 12.30
C TYR A 94 12.93 -0.56 11.03
N ALA A 95 13.04 -1.56 10.16
CA ALA A 95 12.24 -1.73 8.97
C ALA A 95 11.69 -3.16 8.84
N PRO A 96 10.47 -3.35 8.30
CA PRO A 96 9.92 -4.67 8.03
C PRO A 96 10.72 -5.41 6.95
N ASP A 97 10.70 -6.74 7.01
CA ASP A 97 11.18 -7.57 5.90
C ASP A 97 10.13 -7.57 4.78
N TYR A 98 10.37 -6.71 3.78
CA TYR A 98 9.45 -6.51 2.65
C TYR A 98 9.20 -7.76 1.81
N ARG A 99 10.02 -8.81 1.91
CA ARG A 99 9.74 -10.09 1.27
C ARG A 99 8.37 -10.63 1.64
N ASN A 100 7.99 -10.46 2.91
CA ASN A 100 6.73 -11.00 3.43
C ASN A 100 5.52 -10.10 3.08
N TRP A 101 5.73 -9.07 2.26
CA TRP A 101 4.74 -8.06 1.88
C TRP A 101 4.49 -8.06 0.37
N GLU A 102 5.10 -9.00 -0.37
CA GLU A 102 4.92 -9.16 -1.81
C GLU A 102 4.97 -10.64 -2.20
N ILE A 103 4.47 -10.97 -3.39
CA ILE A 103 4.48 -12.34 -3.91
C ILE A 103 5.91 -12.85 -4.22
N PRO A 104 6.77 -12.08 -4.94
CA PRO A 104 8.12 -12.57 -5.27
C PRO A 104 9.08 -12.46 -4.09
N LEU A 105 10.08 -13.37 -4.06
CA LEU A 105 11.14 -13.35 -3.05
C LEU A 105 12.07 -12.13 -3.18
N GLY A 106 12.38 -11.72 -4.41
CA GLY A 106 13.32 -10.65 -4.72
C GLY A 106 12.62 -9.41 -5.26
N ARG A 107 13.22 -8.24 -5.02
CA ARG A 107 12.67 -6.94 -5.45
C ARG A 107 13.73 -5.96 -5.91
N ARG A 108 13.31 -5.05 -6.80
CA ARG A 108 14.12 -3.90 -7.24
C ARG A 108 14.08 -2.79 -6.20
N PHE A 109 15.02 -1.85 -6.28
CA PHE A 109 15.00 -0.64 -5.44
C PHE A 109 13.98 0.40 -5.95
N ARG A 110 12.69 0.05 -5.91
CA ARG A 110 11.59 0.86 -6.49
C ARG A 110 11.37 2.20 -5.79
N SER A 111 11.66 2.29 -4.49
CA SER A 111 11.44 3.51 -3.71
C SER A 111 12.39 4.65 -4.08
N LEU A 112 13.55 4.37 -4.68
CA LEU A 112 14.53 5.41 -5.02
C LEU A 112 13.97 6.45 -5.99
N LYS A 113 13.35 6.01 -7.09
CA LYS A 113 12.75 6.93 -8.08
C LYS A 113 11.58 7.72 -7.49
N LEU A 114 10.75 7.08 -6.68
CA LEU A 114 9.64 7.75 -5.98
C LEU A 114 10.18 8.84 -5.05
N TRP A 115 11.18 8.52 -4.23
CA TRP A 115 11.79 9.47 -3.31
C TRP A 115 12.46 10.63 -4.04
N LEU A 116 13.21 10.37 -5.12
CA LEU A 116 13.84 11.43 -5.91
C LEU A 116 12.81 12.37 -6.54
N THR A 117 11.71 11.84 -7.09
CA THR A 117 10.62 12.68 -7.62
C THR A 117 10.03 13.58 -6.54
N LEU A 118 9.72 13.03 -5.36
CA LEU A 118 9.16 13.81 -4.23
C LEU A 118 10.16 14.78 -3.57
N ARG A 119 11.46 14.59 -3.80
CA ARG A 119 12.50 15.45 -3.21
C ARG A 119 12.91 16.59 -4.13
N LEU A 120 12.79 16.38 -5.44
CA LEU A 120 13.16 17.36 -6.46
C LEU A 120 12.05 18.39 -6.72
N TYR A 121 10.79 17.97 -6.57
CA TYR A 121 9.60 18.79 -6.70
C TYR A 121 8.95 18.98 -5.33
#